data_AF-X1I1Y9-F1
#
_entry.id   AF-X1I1Y9-F1
#
_cell.length_a   1.000
_cell.length_b   1.000
_cell.length_c   1.000
_cell.angle_alpha   90.00
_cell.angle_beta   90.00
_cell.angle_gamma   90.00
#
_symmetry.space_group_name_H-M   'P 1'
#
loop_
_entity.id
_entity.type
_entity.pdbx_description
1 polymer ?
#
loop_
_entity_poly.entity_id
_entity_poly.type
_entity_poly.pdbx_seq_one_letter_code
_entity_poly.pdbx_strand_id
1 'polypeptide(L)'
;PSRILVNKSFAETFAKELVDACFFKTSKTAYLNANDRLSLVLLSKSLPDKTAMEASKWLAIIRHPLVAVVLGKKGSGKSGLSYRLCEHLRWTAPIYAVGIPSNAVKYLPDWISVVPNIEDLPNGCIALVDESYILFHARSSMTARAKVMSQMINLSRQRGQTLIFVTQESGQIDRNILSSADVVIFKEPGILQPRFDRSELRAIAAEASQAFQSIVGNRKKWSYVFTQEKGFIGLIENSLPTFWSNNLSNAFAYVGECKVRLARKMN
;
A
#
# COMPACT_ATOMS: atom_id res chain seq x y z
N PRO A 1 -26.50 23.26 5.20
CA PRO A 1 -25.32 23.98 4.68
C PRO A 1 -24.69 24.87 5.75
N SER A 2 -23.64 24.38 6.39
CA SER A 2 -22.84 25.11 7.38
C SER A 2 -21.84 26.02 6.66
N ARG A 3 -21.85 27.32 6.96
CA ARG A 3 -20.86 28.28 6.46
C ARG A 3 -19.68 28.30 7.43
N ILE A 4 -18.54 27.73 7.02
CA ILE A 4 -17.28 27.88 7.75
C ILE A 4 -16.54 29.06 7.11
N LEU A 5 -16.29 30.10 7.90
CA LEU A 5 -15.47 31.24 7.48
C LEU A 5 -14.00 30.86 7.67
N VAL A 6 -13.25 30.75 6.58
CA VAL A 6 -11.80 30.49 6.63
C VAL A 6 -11.07 31.58 5.88
N ASN A 7 -9.87 31.92 6.36
CA ASN A 7 -9.00 32.91 5.73
C ASN A 7 -8.65 32.47 4.29
N LYS A 8 -8.63 33.43 3.36
CA LYS A 8 -8.36 33.23 1.93
C LYS A 8 -7.07 32.44 1.66
N SER A 9 -5.99 32.70 2.39
CA SER A 9 -4.72 31.98 2.20
C SER A 9 -4.81 30.50 2.63
N PHE A 10 -5.57 30.23 3.70
CA PHE A 10 -5.80 28.88 4.20
C PHE A 10 -6.70 28.09 3.26
N ALA A 11 -7.75 28.73 2.72
CA ALA A 11 -8.65 28.12 1.75
C ALA A 11 -7.93 27.77 0.43
N GLU A 12 -7.03 28.64 -0.05
CA GLU A 12 -6.24 28.40 -1.25
C GLU A 12 -5.20 27.27 -1.07
N THR A 13 -4.53 27.22 0.09
CA THR A 13 -3.54 26.18 0.40
C THR A 13 -4.22 24.81 0.57
N PHE A 14 -5.31 24.75 1.33
CA PHE A 14 -6.07 23.52 1.57
C PHE A 14 -6.75 23.00 0.30
N ALA A 15 -7.25 23.90 -0.57
CA ALA A 15 -7.80 23.52 -1.86
C ALA A 15 -6.72 23.01 -2.83
N LYS A 16 -5.51 23.56 -2.78
CA LYS A 16 -4.38 23.09 -3.59
C LYS A 16 -3.93 21.70 -3.15
N GLU A 17 -3.78 21.48 -1.83
CA GLU A 17 -3.46 20.16 -1.28
C GLU A 17 -4.56 19.13 -1.54
N LEU A 18 -5.84 19.50 -1.49
CA LEU A 18 -6.95 18.59 -1.80
C LEU A 18 -7.08 18.26 -3.30
N VAL A 19 -6.79 19.23 -4.19
CA VAL A 19 -6.80 19.01 -5.64
C VAL A 19 -5.61 18.16 -6.07
N ASP A 20 -4.45 18.33 -5.44
CA ASP A 20 -3.25 17.53 -5.70
C ASP A 20 -3.35 16.12 -5.07
N ALA A 21 -4.12 15.96 -3.97
CA ALA A 21 -4.29 14.67 -3.29
C ALA A 21 -5.53 13.86 -3.69
N CYS A 22 -6.58 14.47 -4.26
CA CYS A 22 -7.84 13.80 -4.53
C CYS A 22 -8.44 14.16 -5.90
N PHE A 23 -8.69 13.13 -6.70
CA PHE A 23 -9.60 13.12 -7.86
C PHE A 23 -11.00 13.63 -7.48
N PHE A 24 -11.20 14.94 -7.49
CA PHE A 24 -12.54 15.52 -7.57
C PHE A 24 -12.65 16.30 -8.87
N LYS A 25 -13.63 15.93 -9.71
CA LYS A 25 -14.22 16.88 -10.68
C LYS A 25 -14.99 17.93 -9.87
N THR A 26 -14.29 18.87 -9.24
CA THR A 26 -14.89 20.07 -8.69
C THR A 26 -15.16 21.02 -9.85
N SER A 27 -16.42 21.11 -10.28
CA SER A 27 -16.86 22.22 -11.12
C SER A 27 -16.74 23.51 -10.29
N LYS A 28 -15.77 24.37 -10.61
CA LYS A 28 -15.67 25.72 -10.04
C LYS A 28 -16.82 26.56 -10.59
N THR A 29 -17.76 26.96 -9.73
CA THR A 29 -18.64 28.09 -10.00
C THR A 29 -18.48 29.08 -8.86
N ALA A 30 -17.69 30.12 -9.09
CA ALA A 30 -17.57 31.24 -8.16
C ALA A 30 -18.71 32.23 -8.47
N TYR A 31 -19.46 32.64 -7.45
CA TYR A 31 -20.41 33.76 -7.56
C TYR A 31 -19.87 34.92 -6.73
N LEU A 32 -19.84 36.11 -7.33
CA LEU A 32 -19.68 37.37 -6.63
C LEU A 32 -21.06 37.76 -6.08
N ASN A 33 -21.18 37.95 -4.78
CA ASN A 33 -22.36 38.62 -4.20
C ASN A 33 -22.11 40.13 -4.17
N ALA A 34 -23.18 40.93 -4.17
CA ALA A 34 -23.25 42.39 -4.28
C ALA A 34 -22.45 43.21 -3.24
N ASN A 35 -21.73 42.56 -2.32
CA ASN A 35 -20.90 43.18 -1.28
C ASN A 35 -19.39 42.86 -1.43
N ASP A 36 -18.92 42.51 -2.63
CA ASP A 36 -17.49 42.23 -2.94
C ASP A 36 -16.79 41.21 -2.02
N ARG A 37 -17.56 40.28 -1.44
CA ARG A 37 -17.02 39.16 -0.67
C ARG A 37 -17.15 37.87 -1.47
N LEU A 38 -16.00 37.26 -1.79
CA LEU A 38 -15.93 35.92 -2.38
C LEU A 38 -16.50 34.89 -1.40
N SER A 39 -17.78 34.53 -1.58
CA SER A 39 -18.34 33.34 -0.93
C SER A 39 -18.06 32.13 -1.81
N LEU A 40 -17.05 31.34 -1.45
CA LEU A 40 -16.79 30.06 -2.09
C LEU A 40 -17.88 29.08 -1.63
N VAL A 41 -18.94 28.95 -2.41
CA VAL A 41 -19.97 27.92 -2.17
C VAL A 41 -19.39 26.60 -2.67
N LEU A 42 -18.76 25.85 -1.77
CA LEU A 42 -18.53 24.42 -2.00
C LEU A 42 -19.90 23.77 -2.07
N LEU A 43 -20.36 23.50 -3.30
CA LEU A 43 -21.46 22.57 -3.53
C LEU A 43 -21.01 21.22 -3.00
N SER A 44 -21.34 20.93 -1.74
CA SER A 44 -21.12 19.64 -1.10
C SER A 44 -22.02 18.60 -1.78
N LYS A 45 -21.59 18.09 -2.93
CA LYS A 45 -22.16 16.88 -3.50
C LYS A 45 -21.63 15.70 -2.70
N SER A 46 -22.47 15.25 -1.76
CA SER A 46 -22.34 14.04 -0.93
C SER A 46 -21.09 13.97 -0.04
N LEU A 47 -21.26 13.43 1.17
CA LEU A 47 -20.12 12.90 1.94
C LEU A 47 -19.28 12.01 1.01
N PRO A 48 -17.93 12.07 1.09
CA PRO A 48 -17.09 11.25 0.23
C PRO A 48 -17.50 9.79 0.36
N ASP A 49 -17.66 9.11 -0.77
CA ASP A 49 -17.92 7.66 -0.81
C ASP A 49 -16.89 6.95 0.09
N LYS A 50 -17.32 5.89 0.79
CA LYS A 50 -16.50 5.14 1.74
C LYS A 50 -15.14 4.75 1.13
N THR A 51 -15.15 4.43 -0.16
CA THR A 51 -13.98 4.12 -0.98
C THR A 51 -12.98 5.28 -1.11
N ALA A 52 -13.47 6.50 -1.30
CA ALA A 52 -12.65 7.71 -1.42
C ALA A 52 -12.04 8.10 -0.07
N MET A 53 -12.82 7.96 1.01
CA MET A 53 -12.30 8.18 2.37
C MET A 53 -11.23 7.15 2.74
N GLU A 54 -11.42 5.88 2.39
CA GLU A 54 -10.39 4.84 2.52
C GLU A 54 -9.12 5.21 1.75
N ALA A 55 -9.24 5.57 0.47
CA ALA A 55 -8.10 5.94 -0.36
C ALA A 55 -7.32 7.11 0.24
N SER A 56 -8.02 8.15 0.71
CA SER A 56 -7.40 9.33 1.33
C SER A 56 -6.59 8.96 2.59
N LYS A 57 -7.12 8.07 3.45
CA LYS A 57 -6.39 7.57 4.63
C LYS A 57 -5.10 6.84 4.24
N TRP A 58 -5.18 5.95 3.24
CA TRP A 58 -3.99 5.22 2.78
C TRP A 58 -2.97 6.13 2.11
N LEU A 59 -3.38 7.11 1.30
CA LEU A 59 -2.48 8.07 0.66
C LEU A 59 -1.84 9.05 1.65
N ALA A 60 -2.50 9.34 2.78
CA ALA A 60 -1.90 10.10 3.87
C ALA A 60 -0.72 9.34 4.52
N ILE A 61 -0.78 8.01 4.54
CA ILE A 61 0.21 7.13 5.15
C ILE A 61 1.32 6.76 4.16
N ILE A 62 0.92 6.26 2.99
CA ILE A 62 1.80 5.68 1.98
C ILE A 62 2.06 6.73 0.90
N ARG A 63 3.24 7.35 0.93
CA ARG A 63 3.71 8.32 -0.07
C ARG A 63 4.94 7.79 -0.81
N HIS A 64 4.95 7.94 -2.12
CA HIS A 64 6.10 7.58 -2.94
C HIS A 64 7.24 8.61 -2.80
N PRO A 65 8.52 8.20 -2.71
CA PRO A 65 9.03 6.83 -2.52
C PRO A 65 8.99 6.37 -1.05
N LEU A 66 8.83 5.06 -0.81
CA LEU A 66 8.91 4.46 0.54
C LEU A 66 9.11 2.94 0.51
N VAL A 67 9.45 2.36 1.65
CA VAL A 67 9.44 0.91 1.87
C VAL A 67 8.31 0.54 2.84
N ALA A 68 7.34 -0.23 2.34
CA ALA A 68 6.25 -0.78 3.12
C ALA A 68 6.41 -2.29 3.29
N VAL A 69 6.17 -2.78 4.51
CA VAL A 69 6.22 -4.20 4.83
C VAL A 69 4.84 -4.65 5.32
N VAL A 70 4.25 -5.65 4.65
CA VAL A 70 2.95 -6.23 4.98
C VAL A 70 3.13 -7.62 5.61
N LEU A 71 2.70 -7.75 6.87
CA LEU A 71 2.85 -8.93 7.71
C LEU A 71 1.50 -9.59 8.05
N GLY A 72 1.52 -10.84 8.50
CA GLY A 72 0.38 -11.53 9.10
C GLY A 72 0.20 -12.98 8.62
N LYS A 73 -0.69 -13.74 9.26
CA LYS A 73 -0.85 -15.19 9.00
C LYS A 73 -1.31 -15.53 7.57
N LYS A 74 -1.16 -16.78 7.16
CA LYS A 74 -1.74 -17.29 5.90
C LYS A 74 -3.25 -16.99 5.84
N GLY A 75 -3.73 -16.49 4.70
CA GLY A 75 -5.15 -16.21 4.50
C GLY A 75 -5.69 -14.93 5.17
N SER A 76 -4.85 -14.13 5.85
CA SER A 76 -5.25 -12.88 6.50
C SER A 76 -5.60 -11.72 5.55
N GLY A 77 -5.39 -11.89 4.25
CA GLY A 77 -5.71 -10.90 3.21
C GLY A 77 -4.56 -9.96 2.82
N LYS A 78 -3.30 -10.34 3.06
CA LYS A 78 -2.12 -9.53 2.72
C LYS A 78 -2.03 -9.17 1.24
N SER A 79 -2.12 -10.15 0.34
CA SER A 79 -2.03 -9.90 -1.10
C SER A 79 -3.17 -8.98 -1.55
N GLY A 80 -4.39 -9.20 -1.07
CA GLY A 80 -5.53 -8.31 -1.34
C GLY A 80 -5.28 -6.86 -0.92
N LEU A 81 -4.79 -6.63 0.30
CA LEU A 81 -4.36 -5.30 0.75
C LEU A 81 -3.28 -4.74 -0.19
N SER A 82 -2.27 -5.52 -0.53
CA SER A 82 -1.09 -5.02 -1.26
C SER A 82 -1.45 -4.57 -2.68
N TYR A 83 -2.32 -5.31 -3.37
CA TYR A 83 -2.89 -4.88 -4.64
C TYR A 83 -3.85 -3.70 -4.50
N ARG A 84 -4.57 -3.58 -3.37
CA ARG A 84 -5.38 -2.40 -3.07
C ARG A 84 -4.53 -1.15 -2.89
N LEU A 85 -3.39 -1.25 -2.21
CA LEU A 85 -2.43 -0.16 -2.11
C LEU A 85 -1.88 0.24 -3.48
N CYS A 86 -1.55 -0.74 -4.33
CA CYS A 86 -1.14 -0.47 -5.71
C CYS A 86 -2.23 0.27 -6.50
N GLU A 87 -3.50 -0.10 -6.31
CA GLU A 87 -4.62 0.57 -6.96
C GLU A 87 -4.78 2.03 -6.50
N HIS A 88 -4.57 2.32 -5.21
CA HIS A 88 -4.56 3.69 -4.70
C HIS A 88 -3.40 4.51 -5.28
N LEU A 89 -2.23 3.89 -5.43
CA LEU A 89 -1.00 4.56 -5.89
C LEU A 89 -0.81 4.56 -7.42
N ARG A 90 -1.73 3.96 -8.19
CA ARG A 90 -1.57 3.78 -9.65
C ARG A 90 -1.39 5.09 -10.43
N TRP A 91 -1.81 6.20 -9.84
CA TRP A 91 -1.70 7.55 -10.41
C TRP A 91 -0.44 8.29 -9.96
N THR A 92 0.29 7.75 -8.98
CA THR A 92 1.49 8.36 -8.43
C THR A 92 2.73 7.96 -9.23
N ALA A 93 2.85 6.68 -9.57
CA ALA A 93 3.97 6.14 -10.33
C ALA A 93 3.60 4.81 -11.02
N PRO A 94 4.37 4.40 -12.05
CA PRO A 94 4.17 3.12 -12.71
C PRO A 94 4.25 1.93 -11.73
N ILE A 95 3.26 1.03 -11.81
CA ILE A 95 3.16 -0.13 -10.93
C ILE A 95 3.77 -1.37 -11.59
N TYR A 96 4.59 -2.08 -10.83
CA TYR A 96 5.20 -3.35 -11.21
C TYR A 96 4.88 -4.43 -10.19
N ALA A 97 4.60 -5.64 -10.65
CA ALA A 97 4.55 -6.83 -9.82
C ALA A 97 5.73 -7.74 -10.19
N VAL A 98 6.49 -8.18 -9.18
CA VAL A 98 7.73 -8.93 -9.39
C VAL A 98 7.45 -10.43 -9.30
N GLY A 99 7.96 -11.20 -10.26
CA GLY A 99 7.94 -12.67 -10.22
C GLY A 99 6.57 -13.32 -10.41
N ILE A 100 5.57 -12.60 -10.94
CA ILE A 100 4.23 -13.16 -11.17
C ILE A 100 4.31 -14.22 -12.30
N PRO A 101 3.82 -15.45 -12.08
CA PRO A 101 3.88 -16.48 -13.11
C PRO A 101 3.01 -16.11 -14.32
N SER A 102 3.47 -16.46 -15.53
CA SER A 102 2.88 -16.02 -16.80
C SER A 102 1.39 -16.34 -16.95
N ASN A 103 0.93 -17.47 -16.39
CA ASN A 103 -0.48 -17.87 -16.37
C ASN A 103 -1.36 -16.95 -15.52
N ALA A 104 -0.81 -16.28 -14.52
CA ALA A 104 -1.52 -15.38 -13.62
C ALA A 104 -1.55 -13.92 -14.11
N VAL A 105 -0.64 -13.56 -15.02
CA VAL A 105 -0.52 -12.21 -15.58
C VAL A 105 -1.84 -11.76 -16.21
N LYS A 106 -2.60 -12.65 -16.85
CA LYS A 106 -3.91 -12.33 -17.46
C LYS A 106 -4.98 -11.85 -16.47
N TYR A 107 -4.80 -12.09 -15.17
CA TYR A 107 -5.73 -11.63 -14.12
C TYR A 107 -5.34 -10.25 -13.57
N LEU A 108 -4.19 -9.72 -13.97
CA LEU A 108 -3.74 -8.39 -13.59
C LEU A 108 -4.21 -7.37 -14.63
N PRO A 109 -4.67 -6.19 -14.20
CA PRO A 109 -5.07 -5.13 -15.11
C PRO A 109 -3.89 -4.63 -15.96
N ASP A 110 -4.21 -3.99 -17.08
CA ASP A 110 -3.24 -3.52 -18.08
C ASP A 110 -2.25 -2.46 -17.56
N TRP A 111 -2.55 -1.83 -16.43
CA TRP A 111 -1.70 -0.81 -15.80
C TRP A 111 -0.65 -1.38 -14.83
N ILE A 112 -0.69 -2.69 -14.53
CA ILE A 112 0.35 -3.36 -13.75
C ILE A 112 1.33 -4.03 -14.72
N SER A 113 2.57 -3.57 -14.72
CA SER A 113 3.65 -4.27 -15.41
C SER A 113 4.12 -5.47 -14.59
N VAL A 114 4.70 -6.46 -15.24
CA VAL A 114 5.29 -7.64 -14.61
C VAL A 114 6.75 -7.76 -15.06
N VAL A 115 7.64 -7.89 -14.09
CA VAL A 115 9.06 -8.17 -14.31
C VAL A 115 9.46 -9.46 -13.60
N PRO A 116 10.38 -10.25 -14.17
CA PRO A 116 10.82 -11.49 -13.54
C PRO A 116 11.65 -11.19 -12.29
N ASN A 117 12.52 -10.18 -12.33
CA ASN A 117 13.39 -9.84 -11.22
C ASN A 117 13.27 -8.39 -10.78
N ILE A 118 13.74 -8.11 -9.57
CA ILE A 118 13.70 -6.76 -9.01
C ILE A 118 14.73 -5.83 -9.69
N GLU A 119 15.84 -6.39 -10.18
CA GLU A 119 16.91 -5.64 -10.85
C GLU A 119 16.39 -4.97 -12.13
N ASP A 120 15.39 -5.59 -12.76
CA ASP A 120 14.70 -5.15 -13.97
C ASP A 120 13.70 -4.01 -13.70
N LEU A 121 13.49 -3.61 -12.43
CA LEU A 121 12.61 -2.51 -12.10
C LEU A 121 13.20 -1.16 -12.53
N PRO A 122 12.41 -0.31 -13.22
CA PRO A 122 12.85 1.03 -13.57
C PRO A 122 12.91 1.96 -12.33
N ASN A 123 13.63 3.06 -12.45
CA ASN A 123 13.68 4.09 -11.40
C ASN A 123 12.31 4.75 -11.21
N GLY A 124 12.02 5.23 -10.00
CA GLY A 124 10.78 5.95 -9.71
C GLY A 124 9.51 5.11 -9.75
N CYS A 125 9.60 3.78 -9.77
CA CYS A 125 8.43 2.91 -9.84
C CYS A 125 7.90 2.50 -8.46
N ILE A 126 6.71 1.91 -8.45
CA ILE A 126 6.16 1.21 -7.29
C ILE A 126 6.16 -0.28 -7.61
N ALA A 127 6.77 -1.09 -6.76
CA ALA A 127 6.88 -2.53 -6.96
C ALA A 127 6.25 -3.33 -5.81
N LEU A 128 5.43 -4.30 -6.19
CA LEU A 128 4.89 -5.33 -5.32
C LEU A 128 5.80 -6.56 -5.35
N VAL A 129 6.32 -6.93 -4.19
CA VAL A 129 7.21 -8.09 -4.00
C VAL A 129 6.54 -9.06 -3.05
N ASP A 130 6.01 -10.17 -3.59
CA ASP A 130 5.36 -11.22 -2.79
C ASP A 130 6.41 -12.18 -2.19
N GLU A 131 6.04 -12.86 -1.11
CA GLU A 131 6.88 -13.79 -0.36
C GLU A 131 7.38 -14.93 -1.25
N SER A 132 6.52 -15.42 -2.15
CA SER A 132 6.85 -16.45 -3.13
C SER A 132 8.08 -16.10 -3.97
N TYR A 133 8.24 -14.82 -4.33
CA TYR A 133 9.40 -14.34 -5.07
C TYR A 133 10.66 -14.40 -4.21
N ILE A 134 10.59 -13.91 -2.96
CA ILE A 134 11.72 -13.96 -2.02
C ILE A 134 12.16 -15.42 -1.78
N LEU A 135 11.20 -16.33 -1.64
CA LEU A 135 11.46 -17.76 -1.48
C LEU A 135 12.14 -18.39 -2.70
N PHE A 136 11.71 -18.03 -3.91
CA PHE A 136 12.25 -18.59 -5.15
C PHE A 136 13.71 -18.18 -5.39
N HIS A 137 14.08 -16.95 -5.04
CA HIS A 137 15.42 -16.41 -5.25
C HIS A 137 16.41 -16.70 -4.12
N ALA A 138 15.94 -17.11 -2.94
CA ALA A 138 16.79 -17.42 -1.80
C ALA A 138 16.73 -18.91 -1.45
N ARG A 139 17.25 -19.74 -2.37
CA ARG A 139 17.15 -21.21 -2.35
C ARG A 139 17.94 -21.93 -1.24
N SER A 140 18.65 -21.23 -0.35
CA SER A 140 19.68 -21.88 0.47
C SER A 140 19.78 -21.49 1.95
N SER A 141 19.14 -20.42 2.46
CA SER A 141 19.08 -20.14 3.91
C SER A 141 18.23 -18.90 4.25
N MET A 142 17.84 -18.75 5.52
CA MET A 142 17.27 -17.48 6.04
C MET A 142 18.22 -16.30 5.83
N THR A 143 19.54 -16.52 5.98
CA THR A 143 20.56 -15.49 5.77
C THR A 143 20.61 -15.02 4.32
N ALA A 144 20.42 -15.92 3.35
CA ALA A 144 20.33 -15.56 1.94
C ALA A 144 19.10 -14.69 1.64
N ARG A 145 17.93 -14.99 2.22
CA ARG A 145 16.70 -14.17 2.10
C ARG A 145 16.91 -12.76 2.62
N ALA A 146 17.45 -12.65 3.82
CA ALA A 146 17.77 -11.38 4.47
C ALA A 146 18.72 -10.52 3.63
N LYS A 147 19.78 -11.13 3.07
CA LYS A 147 20.75 -10.44 2.23
C LYS A 147 20.12 -9.88 0.95
N VAL A 148 19.34 -10.71 0.25
CA VAL A 148 18.62 -10.32 -0.97
C VAL A 148 17.69 -9.15 -0.67
N MET A 149 16.85 -9.26 0.36
CA MET A 149 15.89 -8.22 0.71
C MET A 149 16.56 -6.93 1.23
N SER A 150 17.71 -7.01 1.90
CA SER A 150 18.50 -5.83 2.29
C SER A 150 19.12 -5.12 1.08
N GLN A 151 19.65 -5.86 0.10
CA GLN A 151 20.15 -5.29 -1.15
C GLN A 151 19.03 -4.58 -1.92
N MET A 152 17.84 -5.19 -1.96
CA MET A 152 16.65 -4.61 -2.60
C MET A 152 16.28 -3.25 -2.03
N ILE A 153 16.26 -3.12 -0.70
CA ILE A 153 15.89 -1.87 -0.02
C ILE A 153 16.93 -0.78 -0.22
N ASN A 154 18.21 -1.13 -0.20
CA ASN A 154 19.27 -0.17 -0.44
C ASN A 154 19.20 0.36 -1.88
N LEU A 155 18.95 -0.52 -2.85
CA LEU A 155 18.75 -0.14 -4.25
C LEU A 155 17.50 0.71 -4.45
N SER A 156 16.39 0.39 -3.77
CA SER A 156 15.14 1.14 -3.95
C SER A 156 15.24 2.58 -3.49
N ARG A 157 15.95 2.84 -2.38
CA ARG A 157 16.21 4.20 -1.90
C ARG A 157 16.99 5.03 -2.92
N GLN A 158 18.04 4.45 -3.52
CA GLN A 158 18.84 5.11 -4.54
C GLN A 158 18.06 5.37 -5.84
N ARG A 159 17.14 4.46 -6.19
CA ARG A 159 16.32 4.53 -7.41
C ARG A 159 15.01 5.30 -7.23
N GLY A 160 14.75 5.84 -6.04
CA GLY A 160 13.49 6.53 -5.72
C GLY A 160 12.27 5.63 -5.89
N GLN A 161 12.38 4.34 -5.57
CA GLN A 161 11.30 3.37 -5.75
C GLN A 161 10.46 3.23 -4.48
N THR A 162 9.17 2.92 -4.65
CA THR A 162 8.37 2.34 -3.57
C THR A 162 8.41 0.84 -3.63
N LEU A 163 8.81 0.16 -2.55
CA LEU A 163 8.72 -1.29 -2.44
C LEU A 163 7.63 -1.68 -1.44
N ILE A 164 6.70 -2.51 -1.86
CA ILE A 164 5.68 -3.13 -1.00
C ILE A 164 6.05 -4.61 -0.87
N PHE A 165 6.65 -4.97 0.27
CA PHE A 165 6.99 -6.35 0.58
C PHE A 165 5.85 -7.05 1.30
N VAL A 166 5.54 -8.27 0.87
CA VAL A 166 4.54 -9.12 1.54
C VAL A 166 5.22 -10.36 2.09
N THR A 167 5.04 -10.65 3.38
CA THR A 167 5.55 -11.91 3.97
C THR A 167 4.69 -12.37 5.14
N GLN A 168 4.69 -13.69 5.37
CA GLN A 168 3.95 -14.33 6.45
C GLN A 168 4.66 -14.23 7.79
N GLU A 169 5.99 -14.29 7.82
CA GLU A 169 6.77 -14.44 9.05
C GLU A 169 7.73 -13.27 9.22
N SER A 170 7.57 -12.51 10.31
CA SER A 170 8.45 -11.37 10.57
C SER A 170 9.88 -11.81 10.97
N GLY A 171 10.04 -13.04 11.48
CA GLY A 171 11.34 -13.63 11.78
C GLY A 171 12.22 -13.83 10.54
N GLN A 172 11.60 -13.93 9.35
CA GLN A 172 12.29 -13.99 8.06
C GLN A 172 12.75 -12.61 7.59
N ILE A 173 12.22 -11.54 8.16
CA ILE A 173 12.65 -10.18 7.88
C ILE A 173 13.86 -9.85 8.77
N ASP A 174 14.95 -9.43 8.12
CA ASP A 174 16.13 -8.95 8.81
C ASP A 174 15.85 -7.67 9.61
N ARG A 175 16.56 -7.48 10.74
CA ARG A 175 16.46 -6.26 11.56
C ARG A 175 16.69 -5.00 10.73
N ASN A 176 17.64 -5.07 9.78
CA ASN A 176 17.97 -3.94 8.92
C ASN A 176 16.84 -3.55 7.97
N ILE A 177 15.98 -4.51 7.60
CA ILE A 177 14.82 -4.25 6.74
C ILE A 177 13.72 -3.56 7.54
N LEU A 178 13.47 -4.03 8.77
CA LEU A 178 12.47 -3.42 9.64
C LEU A 178 12.88 -2.01 10.08
N SER A 179 14.15 -1.81 10.40
CA SER A 179 14.68 -0.47 10.69
C SER A 179 14.66 0.46 9.48
N SER A 180 14.59 -0.09 8.27
CA SER A 180 14.56 0.68 7.02
C SER A 180 13.14 0.84 6.45
N ALA A 181 12.15 0.16 7.02
CA ALA A 181 10.77 0.24 6.57
C ALA A 181 10.11 1.50 7.13
N ASP A 182 9.60 2.34 6.24
CA ASP A 182 8.89 3.57 6.61
C ASP A 182 7.51 3.23 7.21
N VAL A 183 6.90 2.15 6.71
CA VAL A 183 5.58 1.68 7.13
C VAL A 183 5.58 0.16 7.33
N VAL A 184 5.11 -0.29 8.50
CA VAL A 184 4.85 -1.70 8.78
C VAL A 184 3.33 -1.89 8.94
N ILE A 185 2.76 -2.80 8.16
CA ILE A 185 1.33 -3.06 8.12
C ILE A 185 1.06 -4.49 8.53
N PHE A 186 0.36 -4.68 9.63
CA PHE A 186 -0.08 -5.98 10.11
C PHE A 186 -1.50 -6.27 9.62
N LYS A 187 -1.65 -7.35 8.84
CA LYS A 187 -2.87 -8.12 8.83
C LYS A 187 -2.92 -8.99 10.08
N GLU A 188 -4.07 -9.64 10.31
CA GLU A 188 -4.28 -10.49 11.49
C GLU A 188 -3.06 -11.41 11.74
N PRO A 189 -2.35 -11.23 12.87
CA PRO A 189 -1.21 -12.08 13.21
C PRO A 189 -1.64 -13.50 13.54
N GLY A 190 -0.72 -14.46 13.41
CA GLY A 190 -0.89 -15.81 13.93
C GLY A 190 -0.79 -15.85 15.46
N ILE A 191 -1.44 -16.81 16.11
CA ILE A 191 -1.45 -16.94 17.59
C ILE A 191 -0.04 -16.97 18.18
N LEU A 192 0.89 -17.64 17.49
CA LEU A 192 2.27 -17.79 17.94
C LEU A 192 3.20 -16.72 17.38
N GLN A 193 2.73 -15.91 16.43
CA GLN A 193 3.55 -14.96 15.69
C GLN A 193 4.25 -13.95 16.62
N PRO A 194 3.56 -13.28 17.56
CA PRO A 194 4.23 -12.36 18.49
C PRO A 194 5.31 -13.02 19.37
N ARG A 195 5.19 -14.34 19.62
CA ARG A 195 6.19 -15.08 20.42
C ARG A 195 7.46 -15.37 19.63
N PHE A 196 7.33 -15.61 18.32
CA PHE A 196 8.45 -15.90 17.42
C PHE A 196 8.99 -14.66 16.70
N ASP A 197 8.26 -13.54 16.77
CA ASP A 197 8.72 -12.26 16.25
C ASP A 197 9.94 -11.77 17.04
N ARG A 198 10.82 -11.03 16.34
CA ARG A 198 12.00 -10.39 16.93
C ARG A 198 11.58 -9.40 18.01
N SER A 199 12.45 -9.19 19.00
CA SER A 199 12.20 -8.33 20.16
C SER A 199 11.60 -6.96 19.81
N GLU A 200 12.07 -6.35 18.72
CA GLU A 200 11.68 -5.02 18.24
C GLU A 200 10.26 -5.00 17.67
N LEU A 201 9.82 -6.09 17.03
CA LEU A 201 8.45 -6.21 16.51
C LEU A 201 7.49 -6.80 17.52
N ARG A 202 7.98 -7.49 18.54
CA ARG A 202 7.12 -8.19 19.50
C ARG A 202 6.09 -7.27 20.16
N ALA A 203 6.50 -6.06 20.52
CA ALA A 203 5.58 -5.06 21.09
C ALA A 203 4.48 -4.67 20.09
N ILE A 204 4.89 -4.25 18.89
CA ILE A 204 3.96 -3.80 17.83
C ILE A 204 3.04 -4.95 17.37
N ALA A 205 3.57 -6.17 17.24
CA ALA A 205 2.82 -7.36 16.88
C ALA A 205 1.84 -7.78 17.98
N ALA A 206 2.19 -7.59 19.25
CA ALA A 206 1.29 -7.81 20.38
C ALA A 206 0.16 -6.77 20.38
N GLU A 207 0.46 -5.49 20.18
CA GLU A 207 -0.54 -4.43 20.04
C GLU A 207 -1.48 -4.67 18.86
N ALA A 208 -0.92 -5.03 17.70
CA ALA A 208 -1.71 -5.44 16.54
C ALA A 208 -2.62 -6.62 16.90
N SER A 209 -2.10 -7.66 17.56
CA SER A 209 -2.90 -8.82 17.97
C SER A 209 -4.06 -8.43 18.89
N GLN A 210 -3.82 -7.55 19.86
CA GLN A 210 -4.86 -7.03 20.75
C GLN A 210 -5.90 -6.21 19.97
N ALA A 211 -5.46 -5.34 19.06
CA ALA A 211 -6.34 -4.56 18.21
C ALA A 211 -7.21 -5.46 17.31
N PHE A 212 -6.70 -6.59 16.83
CA PHE A 212 -7.49 -7.57 16.07
C PHE A 212 -8.49 -8.36 16.94
N GLN A 213 -8.25 -8.51 18.24
CA GLN A 213 -9.19 -9.17 19.15
C GLN A 213 -10.47 -8.36 19.36
N SER A 214 -10.39 -7.02 19.33
CA SER A 214 -11.56 -6.15 19.44
C SER A 214 -12.43 -6.10 18.17
N ILE A 215 -11.98 -6.69 17.07
CA ILE A 215 -12.70 -6.67 15.79
C ILE A 215 -13.68 -7.85 15.72
N VAL A 216 -14.96 -7.50 15.58
CA VAL A 216 -16.05 -8.45 15.30
C VAL A 216 -16.26 -8.56 13.79
N GLY A 217 -16.42 -9.78 13.28
CA GLY A 217 -16.71 -10.04 11.86
C GLY A 217 -15.45 -10.26 11.01
N ASN A 218 -15.47 -9.75 9.76
CA ASN A 218 -14.42 -10.05 8.78
C ASN A 218 -13.13 -9.25 9.03
N ARG A 219 -12.19 -9.86 9.76
CA ARG A 219 -10.86 -9.31 10.07
C ARG A 219 -9.99 -9.02 8.85
N LYS A 220 -10.27 -9.61 7.67
CA LYS A 220 -9.50 -9.34 6.43
C LYS A 220 -9.66 -7.90 5.94
N LYS A 221 -10.74 -7.22 6.34
CA LYS A 221 -10.99 -5.81 6.02
C LYS A 221 -10.15 -4.84 6.85
N TRP A 222 -9.40 -5.32 7.83
CA TRP A 222 -8.71 -4.46 8.78
C TRP A 222 -7.21 -4.67 8.72
N SER A 223 -6.47 -3.59 8.85
CA SER A 223 -5.01 -3.58 8.85
C SER A 223 -4.53 -2.68 9.99
N TYR A 224 -3.65 -3.19 10.83
CA TYR A 224 -3.01 -2.41 11.88
C TYR A 224 -1.72 -1.82 11.32
N VAL A 225 -1.63 -0.49 11.25
CA VAL A 225 -0.54 0.22 10.60
C VAL A 225 0.32 0.89 11.64
N PHE A 226 1.63 0.76 11.47
CA PHE A 226 2.67 1.45 12.22
C PHE A 226 3.54 2.22 11.24
N THR A 227 3.73 3.52 11.47
CA THR A 227 4.61 4.37 10.66
C THR A 227 5.75 4.90 11.52
N GLN A 228 6.99 4.83 11.02
CA GLN A 228 8.15 5.34 11.77
C GLN A 228 8.18 6.87 11.81
N GLU A 229 8.02 7.52 10.66
CA GLU A 229 8.20 8.97 10.53
C GLU A 229 6.95 9.78 10.93
N LYS A 230 5.76 9.29 10.59
CA LYS A 230 4.50 10.03 10.75
C LYS A 230 3.84 9.83 12.11
N GLY A 231 4.35 8.92 12.94
CA GLY A 231 3.80 8.60 14.26
C GLY A 231 2.38 8.03 14.26
N PHE A 232 1.86 7.62 13.10
CA PHE A 232 0.57 6.94 13.03
C PHE A 232 0.70 5.49 13.49
N ILE A 233 -0.13 5.12 14.45
CA ILE A 233 -0.30 3.76 14.95
C ILE A 233 -1.80 3.50 15.10
N GLY A 234 -2.34 2.49 14.41
CA GLY A 234 -3.74 2.14 14.58
C GLY A 234 -4.36 1.31 13.46
N LEU A 235 -5.66 1.00 13.64
CA LEU A 235 -6.44 0.21 12.70
C LEU A 235 -6.99 1.05 11.54
N ILE A 236 -6.89 0.48 10.34
CA ILE A 236 -7.42 1.04 9.11
C ILE A 236 -8.22 -0.02 8.36
N GLU A 237 -9.41 0.36 7.90
CA GLU A 237 -10.20 -0.47 7.01
C GLU A 237 -9.62 -0.44 5.58
N ASN A 238 -9.65 -1.58 4.91
CA ASN A 238 -9.32 -1.72 3.51
C ASN A 238 -10.35 -2.60 2.80
N SER A 239 -10.76 -2.18 1.62
CA SER A 239 -11.52 -2.99 0.69
C SER A 239 -10.58 -3.85 -0.16
N LEU A 240 -11.17 -4.71 -0.99
CA LEU A 240 -10.41 -5.43 -2.02
C LEU A 240 -10.16 -4.50 -3.21
N PRO A 241 -9.09 -4.74 -3.99
CA PRO A 241 -8.90 -4.01 -5.24
C PRO A 241 -10.01 -4.36 -6.23
N THR A 242 -10.35 -3.44 -7.13
CA THR A 242 -11.50 -3.59 -8.04
C THR A 242 -11.36 -4.78 -8.99
N PHE A 243 -10.14 -5.21 -9.26
CA PHE A 243 -9.79 -6.35 -10.12
C PHE A 243 -9.53 -7.66 -9.34
N TRP A 244 -9.82 -7.70 -8.04
CA TRP A 244 -9.54 -8.89 -7.23
C TRP A 244 -10.32 -10.11 -7.74
N SER A 245 -9.63 -11.25 -7.84
CA SER A 245 -10.26 -12.53 -8.18
C SER A 245 -9.63 -13.68 -7.38
N ASN A 246 -10.38 -14.76 -7.21
CA ASN A 246 -9.85 -15.97 -6.57
C ASN A 246 -8.66 -16.57 -7.35
N ASN A 247 -8.65 -16.40 -8.67
CA ASN A 247 -7.53 -16.85 -9.50
C ASN A 247 -6.25 -16.04 -9.20
N LEU A 248 -6.38 -14.72 -9.02
CA LEU A 248 -5.25 -13.89 -8.62
C LEU A 248 -4.76 -14.24 -7.21
N SER A 249 -5.67 -14.55 -6.29
CA SER A 249 -5.31 -15.00 -4.93
C SER A 249 -4.53 -16.32 -4.92
N ASN A 250 -4.70 -17.15 -5.95
CA ASN A 250 -4.03 -18.45 -6.10
C ASN A 250 -2.96 -18.45 -7.21
N ALA A 251 -2.53 -17.27 -7.67
CA ALA A 251 -1.59 -17.10 -8.77
C ALA A 251 -0.30 -17.92 -8.60
N PHE A 252 0.20 -18.01 -7.37
CA PHE A 252 1.44 -18.74 -7.03
C PHE A 252 1.23 -20.21 -6.67
N ALA A 253 0.00 -20.74 -6.74
CA ALA A 253 -0.25 -22.17 -6.50
C ALA A 253 0.25 -23.06 -7.66
N TYR A 254 0.42 -22.47 -8.84
CA TYR A 254 0.88 -23.16 -10.05
C TYR A 254 2.30 -22.70 -10.38
N VAL A 255 3.24 -23.64 -10.43
CA VAL A 255 4.61 -23.38 -10.88
C VAL A 255 4.58 -23.12 -12.39
N GLY A 256 5.05 -21.95 -12.82
CA GLY A 256 5.12 -21.58 -14.23
C GLY A 256 6.18 -20.50 -14.46
N GLU A 257 6.70 -20.44 -15.68
CA GLU A 257 7.68 -19.42 -16.07
C GLU A 257 7.08 -18.01 -15.91
N CYS A 258 7.89 -17.05 -15.45
CA CYS A 258 7.54 -15.63 -15.43
C CYS A 258 7.93 -15.01 -16.78
N LYS A 259 7.01 -14.30 -17.43
CA LYS A 259 7.27 -13.55 -18.66
C LYS A 259 7.08 -12.06 -18.40
N VAL A 260 7.94 -11.24 -19.00
CA VAL A 260 7.81 -9.78 -18.95
C VAL A 260 6.49 -9.37 -19.58
N ARG A 261 5.74 -8.51 -18.90
CA ARG A 261 4.60 -7.78 -19.47
C ARG A 261 4.73 -6.32 -19.11
N LEU A 262 4.89 -5.45 -20.09
CA LEU A 262 4.85 -4.01 -19.86
C LEU A 262 3.40 -3.53 -19.89
N ALA A 263 3.08 -2.61 -18.97
CA ALA A 263 1.77 -1.96 -18.94
C ALA A 263 1.53 -1.20 -20.24
N ARG A 264 0.26 -1.16 -20.67
CA ARG A 264 -0.13 -0.29 -21.79
C ARG A 264 -0.05 1.16 -21.30
N LYS A 265 0.58 2.04 -22.08
CA LYS A 265 0.56 3.49 -21.80
C LYS A 265 -0.91 3.91 -21.68
N MET A 266 -1.28 4.51 -20.54
CA MET A 266 -2.57 5.19 -20.45
C MET A 266 -2.47 6.43 -21.34
N ASN A 267 -3.23 6.45 -22.44
CA ASN A 267 -3.42 7.63 -23.26
C ASN A 267 -4.33 8.63 -22.54
#